data_AF-A0A5S3TKJ0-F1
#
_entry.id   AF-A0A5S3TKJ0-F1
#
_cell.length_a   1.000
_cell.length_b   1.000
_cell.length_c   1.000
_cell.angle_alpha   90.00
_cell.angle_beta   90.00
_cell.angle_gamma   90.00
#
_symmetry.space_group_name_H-M   'P 1'
#
loop_
_entity.id
_entity.type
_entity.pdbx_description
1 polymer ?
#
loop_
_entity_poly.entity_id
_entity_poly.type
_entity_poly.pdbx_seq_one_letter_code
_entity_poly.pdbx_strand_id
1 'polypeptide(L)'
;MSVTEQSREQVKAKLVKQSPLAAAIGVACWSIPIIILWITVFSIKSAIGPVMLVISGVLVGLAVRIHGRGYDRIFSVISLIAYLSVIAVALSSEVLISGTLSLSIYALLFALGSWSAAFIARKSIPFIDHKLFAEVYESGELAGYKKLKIIGW
;
A
#
# COMPACT_ATOMS: atom_id res chain seq x y z
N MET A 1 0.36 3.97 -36.91
CA MET A 1 -0.36 3.92 -35.62
C MET A 1 -0.27 5.30 -35.00
N SER A 2 -1.38 5.95 -34.64
CA SER A 2 -1.32 7.31 -34.07
C SER A 2 -0.67 7.28 -32.69
N VAL A 3 0.03 8.36 -32.32
CA VAL A 3 0.69 8.51 -30.99
C VAL A 3 -0.30 8.25 -29.84
N THR A 4 -1.58 8.58 -30.05
CA THR A 4 -2.68 8.40 -29.10
C THR A 4 -3.04 6.92 -28.85
N GLU A 5 -3.07 6.10 -29.91
CA GLU A 5 -3.32 4.65 -29.82
C GLU A 5 -2.20 3.94 -29.03
N GLN A 6 -0.95 4.30 -29.32
CA GLN A 6 0.20 3.74 -28.63
C GLN A 6 0.22 4.07 -27.13
N SER A 7 -0.13 5.31 -26.75
CA SER A 7 -0.24 5.70 -25.34
C SER A 7 -1.38 4.98 -24.62
N ARG A 8 -2.53 4.77 -25.29
CA ARG A 8 -3.68 4.05 -24.73
C ARG A 8 -3.34 2.58 -24.43
N GLU A 9 -2.64 1.89 -25.33
CA GLU A 9 -2.16 0.52 -25.11
C GLU A 9 -1.16 0.42 -23.95
N GLN A 10 -0.25 1.39 -23.81
CA GLN A 10 0.68 1.42 -22.67
C GLN A 10 -0.05 1.59 -21.33
N VAL A 11 -1.08 2.43 -21.27
CA VAL A 11 -1.92 2.61 -20.07
C VAL A 11 -2.67 1.32 -19.73
N LYS A 12 -3.30 0.66 -20.71
CA LYS A 12 -3.97 -0.65 -20.53
C LYS A 12 -3.00 -1.71 -20.00
N ALA A 13 -1.80 -1.80 -20.57
CA ALA A 13 -0.78 -2.75 -20.14
C ALA A 13 -0.31 -2.51 -18.69
N LYS A 14 -0.23 -1.25 -18.24
CA LYS A 14 0.09 -0.89 -16.84
C LYS A 14 -1.05 -1.27 -15.89
N LEU A 15 -2.30 -1.01 -16.29
CA LEU A 15 -3.51 -1.32 -15.51
C LEU A 15 -3.75 -2.82 -15.34
N VAL A 16 -3.56 -3.63 -16.39
CA VAL A 16 -3.73 -5.09 -16.30
C VAL A 16 -2.73 -5.76 -15.37
N LYS A 17 -1.53 -5.18 -15.21
CA LYS A 17 -0.51 -5.69 -14.28
C LYS A 17 -0.83 -5.43 -12.80
N GLN A 18 -1.88 -4.67 -12.50
CA GLN A 18 -2.31 -4.41 -11.13
C GLN A 18 -3.10 -5.61 -10.58
N SER A 19 -2.82 -5.99 -9.34
CA SER A 19 -3.54 -7.06 -8.66
C SER A 19 -3.80 -6.68 -7.20
N PRO A 20 -5.02 -6.21 -6.87
CA PRO A 20 -5.40 -5.91 -5.48
C PRO A 20 -5.27 -7.14 -4.58
N LEU A 21 -5.62 -8.33 -5.09
CA LEU A 21 -5.52 -9.59 -4.35
C LEU A 21 -4.06 -9.94 -4.02
N ALA A 22 -3.15 -9.82 -4.99
CA ALA A 22 -1.73 -10.05 -4.74
C ALA A 22 -1.17 -9.04 -3.73
N ALA A 23 -1.65 -7.79 -3.77
CA ALA A 23 -1.29 -6.77 -2.79
C ALA A 23 -1.72 -7.16 -1.37
N ALA A 24 -2.97 -7.63 -1.21
CA ALA A 24 -3.54 -8.05 0.06
C ALA A 24 -2.81 -9.27 0.64
N ILE A 25 -2.54 -10.30 -0.17
CA ILE A 25 -1.78 -11.47 0.27
C ILE A 25 -0.34 -11.09 0.60
N GLY A 26 0.31 -10.32 -0.27
CA GLY A 26 1.68 -9.86 -0.08
C GLY A 26 1.83 -9.08 1.23
N VAL A 27 0.96 -8.09 1.48
CA VAL A 27 1.03 -7.31 2.71
C VAL A 27 0.73 -8.15 3.94
N ALA A 28 -0.21 -9.10 3.89
CA ALA A 28 -0.49 -10.00 4.99
C ALA A 28 0.74 -10.86 5.36
N CYS A 29 1.46 -11.39 4.35
CA CYS A 29 2.72 -12.10 4.58
C CYS A 29 3.80 -11.18 5.18
N TRP A 30 3.87 -9.91 4.75
CA TRP A 30 4.82 -8.92 5.27
C TRP A 30 4.48 -8.41 6.67
N SER A 31 3.23 -8.53 7.12
CA SER A 31 2.85 -8.18 8.50
C SER A 31 3.60 -9.03 9.53
N ILE A 32 3.89 -10.30 9.23
CA ILE A 32 4.62 -11.21 10.12
C ILE A 32 6.03 -10.68 10.44
N PRO A 33 6.93 -10.44 9.47
CA PRO A 33 8.26 -9.89 9.76
C PRO A 33 8.21 -8.48 10.36
N ILE A 34 7.19 -7.67 10.05
CA ILE A 34 7.01 -6.36 10.69
C ILE A 34 6.71 -6.53 12.18
N ILE A 35 5.84 -7.47 12.57
CA ILE A 35 5.54 -7.75 13.99
C ILE A 35 6.77 -8.32 14.71
N ILE A 36 7.54 -9.20 14.06
CA ILE A 36 8.81 -9.69 14.63
C ILE A 36 9.75 -8.51 14.89
N LEU A 37 9.88 -7.58 13.94
CA LEU A 37 10.69 -6.38 14.09
C LEU A 37 10.21 -5.50 15.26
N TRP A 38 8.90 -5.35 15.46
CA TRP A 38 8.32 -4.69 16.63
C TRP A 38 8.84 -5.29 17.94
N ILE A 39 8.71 -6.62 18.08
CA ILE A 39 9.11 -7.35 19.28
C ILE A 39 10.61 -7.18 19.53
N THR A 40 11.44 -7.31 18.49
CA THR A 40 12.89 -7.14 18.60
C THR A 40 13.28 -5.72 19.03
N VAL A 41 12.72 -4.69 18.38
CA VAL A 41 13.04 -3.29 18.69
C VAL A 41 12.65 -2.95 20.12
N PHE A 42 11.47 -3.37 20.55
CA PHE A 42 10.99 -3.11 21.91
C PHE A 42 11.83 -3.83 22.97
N SER A 43 12.27 -5.06 22.69
CA SER A 43 13.14 -5.84 23.57
C SER A 43 14.52 -5.20 23.76
N ILE A 44 15.05 -4.54 22.73
CA ILE A 44 16.34 -3.83 22.81
C ILE A 44 16.17 -2.48 23.51
N LYS A 45 15.18 -1.69 23.08
CA LYS A 45 14.91 -0.35 23.59
C LYS A 45 13.46 0.05 23.40
N SER A 46 12.65 -0.16 24.43
CA SER A 46 11.21 0.15 24.46
C SER A 46 10.88 1.61 24.12
N ALA A 47 11.80 2.54 24.42
CA ALA A 47 11.65 3.96 24.06
C ALA A 47 11.57 4.23 22.54
N ILE A 48 12.01 3.29 21.69
CA ILE A 48 11.92 3.40 20.22
C ILE A 48 10.58 2.83 19.69
N GLY A 49 9.86 2.03 20.49
CA GLY A 49 8.58 1.42 20.11
C GLY A 49 7.58 2.39 19.44
N PRO A 50 7.38 3.62 19.95
CA PRO A 50 6.46 4.57 19.32
C PRO A 50 6.85 4.97 17.89
N VAL A 51 8.16 5.05 17.58
CA VAL A 51 8.64 5.37 16.22
C VAL A 51 8.28 4.27 15.21
N MET A 52 8.11 3.03 15.69
CA MET A 52 7.67 1.91 14.84
C MET A 52 6.28 2.13 14.25
N LEU A 53 5.46 3.03 14.78
CA LEU A 53 4.19 3.45 14.15
C LEU A 53 4.43 4.02 12.75
N VAL A 54 5.46 4.86 12.57
CA VAL A 54 5.76 5.46 11.27
C VAL A 54 6.45 4.45 10.36
N ILE A 55 7.43 3.72 10.89
CA ILE A 55 8.20 2.71 10.14
C ILE A 55 7.25 1.64 9.59
N SER A 56 6.30 1.15 10.40
CA SER A 56 5.33 0.15 9.96
C SER A 56 4.45 0.67 8.85
N GLY A 57 4.03 1.94 8.91
CA GLY A 57 3.26 2.57 7.84
C GLY A 57 4.03 2.57 6.51
N VAL A 58 5.30 2.93 6.56
CA VAL A 58 6.19 2.89 5.39
C VAL A 58 6.35 1.48 4.84
N LEU A 59 6.66 0.50 5.70
CA LEU A 59 6.87 -0.90 5.29
C LEU A 59 5.61 -1.52 4.70
N VAL A 60 4.46 -1.30 5.33
CA VAL A 60 3.16 -1.76 4.84
C VAL A 60 2.82 -1.13 3.49
N GLY A 61 3.04 0.18 3.33
CA GLY A 61 2.86 0.86 2.05
C GLY A 61 3.76 0.29 0.95
N LEU A 62 5.04 0.04 1.25
CA LEU A 62 5.98 -0.58 0.31
C LEU A 62 5.57 -1.99 -0.07
N ALA A 63 5.17 -2.83 0.89
CA ALA A 63 4.73 -4.19 0.63
C ALA A 63 3.53 -4.21 -0.33
N VAL A 64 2.52 -3.38 -0.09
CA VAL A 64 1.36 -3.23 -1.00
C VAL A 64 1.80 -2.75 -2.38
N ARG A 65 2.70 -1.78 -2.46
CA ARG A 65 3.19 -1.23 -3.74
C ARG A 65 3.96 -2.26 -4.56
N ILE A 66 4.82 -3.07 -3.92
CA ILE A 66 5.65 -4.08 -4.59
C ILE A 66 4.76 -5.19 -5.18
N HIS A 67 3.80 -5.69 -4.40
CA HIS A 67 2.97 -6.83 -4.78
C HIS A 67 1.75 -6.44 -5.61
N GLY A 68 1.14 -5.29 -5.31
CA GLY A 68 -0.07 -4.82 -5.99
C GLY A 68 0.18 -4.01 -7.26
N ARG A 69 1.34 -3.34 -7.34
CA ARG A 69 1.69 -2.38 -8.42
C ARG A 69 0.62 -1.29 -8.64
N GLY A 70 -0.11 -0.97 -7.58
CA GLY A 70 -1.35 -0.21 -7.64
C GLY A 70 -1.21 1.26 -7.99
N TYR A 71 -2.07 1.73 -8.90
CA TYR A 71 -2.27 3.15 -9.18
C TYR A 71 -3.60 3.66 -8.61
N ASP A 72 -4.54 2.75 -8.31
CA ASP A 72 -5.88 3.08 -7.81
C ASP A 72 -5.93 3.35 -6.31
N ARG A 73 -7.02 4.00 -5.87
CA ARG A 73 -7.29 4.29 -4.45
C ARG A 73 -7.45 3.04 -3.58
N ILE A 74 -7.87 1.91 -4.17
CA ILE A 74 -8.08 0.66 -3.42
C ILE A 74 -6.80 0.17 -2.73
N PHE A 75 -5.62 0.43 -3.30
CA PHE A 75 -4.35 0.03 -2.70
C PHE A 75 -4.01 0.83 -1.45
N SER A 76 -4.39 2.11 -1.38
CA SER A 76 -4.30 2.89 -0.13
C SER A 76 -5.20 2.31 0.95
N VAL A 77 -6.41 1.88 0.59
CA VAL A 77 -7.35 1.28 1.55
C VAL A 77 -6.81 -0.05 2.07
N ILE A 78 -6.32 -0.94 1.19
CA ILE A 78 -5.69 -2.21 1.58
C ILE A 78 -4.50 -1.96 2.52
N SER A 79 -3.66 -0.98 2.20
CA SER A 79 -2.50 -0.62 3.01
C SER A 79 -2.91 -0.08 4.39
N LEU A 80 -3.91 0.79 4.46
CA LEU A 80 -4.44 1.29 5.74
C LEU A 80 -5.02 0.17 6.59
N ILE A 81 -5.82 -0.73 6.02
CA ILE A 81 -6.38 -1.87 6.76
C ILE A 81 -5.25 -2.75 7.32
N ALA A 82 -4.25 -3.10 6.49
CA ALA A 82 -3.12 -3.89 6.95
C ALA A 82 -2.29 -3.17 8.04
N TYR A 83 -2.10 -1.87 7.92
CA TYR A 83 -1.40 -1.04 8.91
C TYR A 83 -2.14 -1.05 10.26
N LEU A 84 -3.45 -0.85 10.24
CA LEU A 84 -4.29 -0.92 11.44
C LEU A 84 -4.23 -2.32 12.09
N SER A 85 -4.24 -3.39 11.29
CA SER A 85 -4.09 -4.76 11.81
C SER A 85 -2.74 -4.97 12.50
N VAL A 86 -1.64 -4.47 11.93
CA VAL A 86 -0.30 -4.55 12.56
C VAL A 86 -0.29 -3.82 13.90
N ILE A 87 -0.88 -2.62 13.97
CA ILE A 87 -0.95 -1.84 15.22
C ILE A 87 -1.84 -2.52 16.25
N ALA A 88 -2.98 -3.07 15.84
CA ALA A 88 -3.87 -3.80 16.74
C ALA A 88 -3.13 -5.00 17.38
N VAL A 89 -2.34 -5.73 16.59
CA VAL A 89 -1.49 -6.81 17.12
C VAL A 89 -0.42 -6.25 18.07
N ALA A 90 0.31 -5.20 17.69
CA ALA A 90 1.34 -4.59 18.53
C ALA A 90 0.78 -4.07 19.88
N LEU A 91 -0.42 -3.51 19.87
CA LEU A 91 -1.17 -3.11 21.07
C LEU A 91 -1.52 -4.32 21.93
N SER A 92 -2.08 -5.38 21.32
CA SER A 92 -2.49 -6.60 22.04
C SER A 92 -1.31 -7.34 22.68
N SER A 93 -0.10 -7.18 22.13
CA SER A 93 1.13 -7.75 22.65
C SER A 93 1.88 -6.82 23.62
N GLU A 94 1.30 -5.66 23.95
CA GLU A 94 1.89 -4.64 24.85
C GLU A 94 3.23 -4.05 24.36
N VAL A 95 3.53 -4.17 23.06
CA VAL A 95 4.80 -3.74 22.45
C VAL A 95 4.76 -2.29 21.94
N LEU A 96 3.65 -1.57 22.17
CA LEU A 96 3.45 -0.20 21.66
C LEU A 96 3.69 0.90 22.71
N ILE A 97 3.20 0.72 23.93
CA ILE A 97 3.13 1.79 24.91
C ILE A 97 4.28 1.64 25.90
N SER A 98 5.28 2.51 25.78
CA SER A 98 6.19 2.80 26.90
C SER A 98 5.64 4.03 27.64
N GLY A 99 5.46 3.93 28.96
CA GLY A 99 4.76 4.92 29.79
C GLY A 99 5.38 6.32 29.86
N THR A 100 6.34 6.63 28.98
CA THR A 100 7.17 7.83 29.00
C THR A 100 6.67 8.93 28.05
N LEU A 101 5.79 8.63 27.08
CA LEU A 101 5.32 9.60 26.08
C LEU A 101 3.87 10.03 26.31
N SER A 102 3.56 11.27 25.94
CA SER A 102 2.19 11.79 25.96
C SER A 102 1.34 11.19 24.85
N LEU A 103 0.02 11.13 25.08
CA LEU A 103 -0.95 10.64 24.11
C LEU A 103 -0.91 11.42 22.77
N SER A 104 -0.62 12.72 22.82
CA SER A 104 -0.52 13.56 21.61
C SER A 104 0.62 13.13 20.69
N ILE A 105 1.75 12.67 21.25
CA ILE A 105 2.88 12.18 20.46
C ILE A 105 2.51 10.86 19.76
N TYR A 106 1.85 9.94 20.48
CA TYR A 106 1.34 8.71 19.88
C TYR A 106 0.35 8.99 18.75
N ALA A 107 -0.58 9.93 18.94
CA ALA A 107 -1.54 10.32 17.92
C ALA A 107 -0.86 10.90 16.67
N LEU A 108 0.17 11.75 16.85
CA LEU A 108 0.95 12.30 15.75
C LEU A 108 1.70 11.21 14.97
N LEU A 109 2.37 10.29 15.66
CA LEU A 109 3.11 9.19 15.04
C LEU A 109 2.19 8.21 14.31
N PHE A 110 1.02 7.93 14.87
CA PHE A 110 -0.01 7.14 14.23
C PHE A 110 -0.57 7.82 12.98
N ALA A 111 -0.82 9.14 13.03
CA ALA A 111 -1.28 9.90 11.87
C ALA A 111 -0.23 9.89 10.75
N LEU A 112 1.05 10.09 11.08
CA LEU A 112 2.17 10.03 10.14
C LEU A 112 2.34 8.63 9.54
N GLY A 113 2.20 7.57 10.35
CA GLY A 113 2.25 6.19 9.86
C GLY A 113 1.08 5.84 8.95
N SER A 114 -0.15 6.24 9.32
CA SER A 114 -1.34 6.08 8.49
C SER A 114 -1.20 6.79 7.15
N TRP A 115 -0.73 8.04 7.18
CA TRP A 115 -0.44 8.83 5.98
C TRP A 115 0.60 8.14 5.10
N SER A 116 1.70 7.66 5.70
CA SER A 116 2.78 6.97 5.01
C SER A 116 2.29 5.70 4.33
N ALA A 117 1.51 4.87 5.01
CA ALA A 117 0.90 3.67 4.45
C ALA A 117 0.03 4.00 3.22
N ALA A 118 -0.91 4.94 3.39
CA ALA A 118 -1.84 5.32 2.33
C ALA A 118 -1.13 5.94 1.11
N PHE A 119 -0.14 6.80 1.36
CA PHE A 119 0.58 7.52 0.31
C PHE A 119 1.54 6.62 -0.46
N ILE A 120 2.36 5.83 0.24
CA ILE A 120 3.40 5.00 -0.37
C ILE A 120 2.82 3.81 -1.13
N ALA A 121 1.66 3.28 -0.71
CA ALA A 121 1.00 2.16 -1.36
C ALA A 121 0.64 2.40 -2.84
N ARG A 122 0.52 3.66 -3.27
CA ARG A 122 0.16 4.01 -4.64
C ARG A 122 1.35 4.52 -5.43
N LYS A 123 1.37 4.19 -6.72
CA LYS A 123 2.21 4.88 -7.70
C LYS A 123 1.48 6.12 -8.21
N SER A 124 2.20 7.24 -8.34
CA SER A 124 1.69 8.44 -8.99
C SER A 124 1.50 8.18 -10.48
N ILE A 125 0.32 8.53 -11.01
CA ILE A 125 0.07 8.56 -12.46
C ILE A 125 0.74 9.82 -13.01
N PRO A 126 1.57 9.75 -14.07
CA PRO A 126 2.10 10.93 -14.74
C PRO A 126 0.97 11.85 -15.19
N PHE A 127 1.09 13.16 -14.95
CA PHE A 127 0.04 14.14 -15.26
C PHE A 127 -0.45 14.09 -16.72
N ILE A 128 0.47 13.77 -17.64
CA ILE A 128 0.21 13.64 -19.09
C ILE A 128 -0.80 12.51 -19.39
N ASP A 129 -0.80 11.46 -18.57
CA ASP A 129 -1.61 10.26 -18.80
C ASP A 129 -2.93 10.25 -18.00
N HIS A 130 -3.18 11.22 -17.11
CA HIS A 130 -4.35 11.18 -16.21
C HIS A 130 -5.68 11.09 -16.97
N LYS A 131 -5.90 11.93 -17.99
CA LYS A 131 -7.17 11.92 -18.75
C LYS A 131 -7.39 10.58 -19.45
N LEU A 132 -6.34 10.06 -20.09
CA LEU A 132 -6.35 8.75 -20.75
C LEU A 132 -6.57 7.60 -19.75
N PHE A 133 -5.99 7.69 -18.55
CA PHE A 133 -6.16 6.69 -17.51
C PHE A 133 -7.59 6.65 -16.99
N ALA A 134 -8.19 7.82 -16.72
CA ALA A 134 -9.58 7.93 -16.31
C ALA A 134 -10.53 7.41 -17.39
N GLU A 135 -10.30 7.80 -18.65
CA GLU A 135 -11.14 7.40 -19.78
C GLU A 135 -11.09 5.88 -20.05
N VAL A 136 -9.90 5.26 -19.99
CA VAL A 136 -9.74 3.80 -20.15
C VAL A 136 -10.35 3.02 -18.97
N TYR A 137 -10.31 3.60 -17.77
CA TYR A 137 -10.90 2.99 -16.58
C TYR A 137 -12.43 3.04 -16.60
N GLU A 138 -13.00 4.18 -16.96
CA GLU A 138 -14.46 4.41 -17.00
C GLU A 138 -15.14 3.74 -18.20
N SER A 139 -14.46 3.65 -19.35
CA SER A 139 -15.02 3.05 -20.57
C SER A 139 -15.19 1.53 -20.51
N GLY A 140 -14.69 0.86 -19.47
CA GLY A 140 -14.75 -0.61 -19.37
C GLY A 140 -13.87 -1.35 -20.38
N GLU A 141 -13.09 -0.64 -21.21
CA GLU A 141 -12.17 -1.21 -22.21
C GLU A 141 -11.16 -2.19 -21.58
N LEU A 142 -10.86 -2.01 -20.29
CA LEU A 142 -9.95 -2.88 -19.55
C LEU A 142 -10.44 -4.32 -19.43
N ALA A 143 -11.76 -4.53 -19.32
CA ALA A 143 -12.35 -5.86 -19.22
C ALA A 143 -12.26 -6.61 -20.56
N GLY A 144 -12.56 -5.92 -21.67
CA GLY A 144 -12.38 -6.44 -23.02
C GLY A 144 -10.92 -6.78 -23.34
N TYR A 145 -9.99 -5.91 -22.96
CA TYR A 145 -8.56 -6.12 -23.16
C TYR A 145 -8.01 -7.30 -22.36
N LYS A 146 -8.44 -7.48 -21.09
CA LYS A 146 -8.11 -8.68 -20.31
C LYS A 146 -8.58 -9.95 -21.01
N LYS A 147 -9.80 -9.96 -21.55
CA LYS A 147 -10.38 -11.12 -22.24
C LYS A 147 -9.61 -11.47 -23.53
N LEU A 148 -9.29 -10.46 -24.35
CA LEU A 148 -8.52 -10.64 -25.58
C LEU A 148 -7.13 -11.21 -25.33
N LYS A 149 -6.44 -10.74 -24.28
CA LYS A 149 -5.11 -11.27 -23.92
C LYS A 149 -5.14 -12.71 -23.42
N ILE A 150 -6.25 -13.15 -22.82
CA ILE A 150 -6.44 -14.53 -22.36
C ILE A 150 -6.76 -15.48 -23.54
N ILE A 151 -7.44 -14.99 -24.58
CA ILE A 151 -7.83 -15.78 -25.76
C ILE A 151 -6.71 -15.83 -26.81
N GLY A 152 -5.81 -14.85 -26.84
CA GLY A 152 -4.69 -14.79 -27.78
C GLY A 152 -3.47 -15.66 -27.42
N TRP A 153 -3.65 -16.70 -26.61
CA TRP A 153 -2.64 -17.72 -26.27
C TRP A 153 -3.13 -19.09 -26.70
#